data_AF-A0A9Q3SP24-F1
#
_entry.id   AF-A0A9Q3SP24-F1
#
_cell.length_a   1.000
_cell.length_b   1.000
_cell.length_c   1.000
_cell.angle_alpha   90.00
_cell.angle_beta   90.00
_cell.angle_gamma   90.00
#
_symmetry.space_group_name_H-M   'P 1'
#
loop_
_entity.id
_entity.type
_entity.pdbx_description
1 polymer ?
#
loop_
_entity_poly.entity_id
_entity_poly.type
_entity_poly.pdbx_seq_one_letter_code
_entity_poly.pdbx_strand_id
1 'polypeptide(L)'
;MTAAFALTALVGLSACSSGDSGSSDDSSENATACTEFETTYDQFTALVKAGPADTDVQTWTDAKTAEMQKFQPLADTATGDVESSLSTLIGALPADSLELTEPDSSSGQAFVDNSTAVVDACSAAGTAITLDEFPLVKFN
;
A
#
# COMPACT_ATOMS: atom_id res chain seq x y z
N MET A 1 -40.20 18.10 28.19
CA MET A 1 -40.02 16.75 27.65
C MET A 1 -38.59 16.34 27.95
N THR A 2 -38.43 15.35 28.80
CA THR A 2 -37.15 14.83 29.30
C THR A 2 -36.78 13.63 28.43
N ALA A 3 -35.52 13.51 28.02
CA ALA A 3 -34.94 12.22 27.66
C ALA A 3 -33.44 12.26 27.99
N ALA A 4 -33.13 11.76 29.18
CA ALA A 4 -31.81 11.29 29.54
C ALA A 4 -31.62 9.91 28.91
N PHE A 5 -30.47 9.68 28.27
CA PHE A 5 -30.01 8.33 27.98
C PHE A 5 -28.69 8.12 28.69
N ALA A 6 -28.70 7.18 29.63
CA ALA A 6 -27.55 6.68 30.33
C ALA A 6 -27.49 5.16 30.16
N LEU A 7 -26.25 4.65 30.14
CA LEU A 7 -25.80 3.28 30.37
C LEU A 7 -25.92 2.28 29.22
N THR A 8 -24.78 1.72 28.80
CA THR A 8 -24.38 0.37 29.28
C THR A 8 -22.86 0.27 29.31
N ALA A 9 -22.33 -0.31 30.37
CA ALA A 9 -20.91 -0.56 30.62
C ALA A 9 -20.58 -2.06 30.48
N LEU A 10 -19.30 -2.35 30.22
CA LEU A 10 -18.55 -3.61 30.37
C LEU A 10 -18.89 -4.83 29.48
N VAL A 11 -17.91 -5.24 28.66
CA VAL A 11 -17.29 -6.57 28.78
C VAL A 11 -15.78 -6.40 28.64
N GLY A 12 -15.04 -6.74 29.69
CA GLY A 12 -13.60 -6.94 29.61
C GLY A 12 -13.29 -8.31 29.04
N LEU A 13 -12.31 -8.39 28.14
CA LEU A 13 -11.55 -9.61 27.92
C LEU A 13 -10.20 -9.46 28.61
N SER A 14 -10.11 -10.05 29.79
CA SER A 14 -8.86 -10.44 30.42
C SER A 14 -8.23 -11.58 29.61
N ALA A 15 -7.03 -11.34 29.07
CA ALA A 15 -6.05 -12.39 28.80
C ALA A 15 -4.66 -11.84 29.13
N CYS A 16 -4.27 -12.06 30.39
CA CYS A 16 -2.91 -11.87 30.87
C CYS A 16 -2.43 -13.24 31.39
N SER A 17 -1.27 -13.68 30.88
CA SER A 17 -0.28 -14.57 31.51
C SER A 17 -0.13 -16.03 31.03
N SER A 18 1.07 -16.25 30.45
CA SER A 18 2.02 -17.36 30.67
C SER A 18 2.03 -18.56 29.71
N GLY A 19 3.03 -18.58 28.83
CA GLY A 19 3.50 -19.77 28.12
C GLY A 19 4.46 -19.44 26.96
N ASP A 20 5.76 -19.45 27.25
CA ASP A 20 6.91 -19.30 26.34
C ASP A 20 6.79 -20.08 25.02
N SER A 21 6.92 -19.37 23.89
CA SER A 21 7.38 -19.86 22.56
C SER A 21 7.45 -18.64 21.63
N GLY A 22 8.65 -18.09 21.43
CA GLY A 22 8.90 -16.79 20.80
C GLY A 22 8.27 -16.56 19.42
N SER A 23 7.75 -15.36 19.21
CA SER A 23 7.46 -14.66 17.93
C SER A 23 6.81 -13.32 18.30
N SER A 24 7.08 -12.13 17.77
CA SER A 24 8.06 -11.62 16.80
C SER A 24 7.85 -10.09 16.83
N ASP A 25 8.89 -9.29 17.07
CA ASP A 25 8.81 -7.83 16.84
C ASP A 25 8.46 -7.52 15.36
N ASP A 26 8.81 -8.45 14.44
CA ASP A 26 8.54 -8.42 13.00
C ASP A 26 7.06 -8.25 12.61
N SER A 27 6.11 -8.76 13.41
CA SER A 27 4.68 -8.66 13.08
C SER A 27 4.17 -7.22 13.15
N SER A 28 4.81 -6.37 13.96
CA SER A 28 4.44 -4.95 14.07
C SER A 28 5.08 -4.09 12.98
N GLU A 29 6.29 -4.45 12.55
CA GLU A 29 7.01 -3.81 11.44
C GLU A 29 6.29 -4.08 10.12
N ASN A 30 5.97 -5.35 9.83
CA ASN A 30 5.24 -5.72 8.63
C ASN A 30 3.85 -5.10 8.56
N ALA A 31 3.12 -5.01 9.68
CA ALA A 31 1.83 -4.34 9.71
C ALA A 31 1.92 -2.86 9.33
N THR A 32 2.97 -2.18 9.81
CA THR A 32 3.23 -0.77 9.50
C THR A 32 3.58 -0.61 8.02
N ALA A 33 4.54 -1.38 7.51
CA ALA A 33 4.95 -1.33 6.11
C ALA A 33 3.79 -1.61 5.13
N CYS A 34 2.95 -2.60 5.44
CA CYS A 34 1.76 -2.93 4.63
C CYS A 34 0.75 -1.77 4.58
N THR A 35 0.49 -1.11 5.71
CA THR A 35 -0.45 0.03 5.78
C THR A 35 0.12 1.27 5.07
N GLU A 36 1.43 1.51 5.20
CA GLU A 36 2.10 2.59 4.48
C GLU A 36 2.15 2.33 2.97
N PHE A 37 2.31 1.07 2.57
CA PHE A 37 2.22 0.65 1.17
C PHE A 37 0.83 0.90 0.59
N GLU A 38 -0.24 0.44 1.27
CA GLU A 38 -1.64 0.69 0.86
C GLU A 38 -1.90 2.19 0.69
N THR A 39 -1.54 2.99 1.69
CA THR A 39 -1.70 4.45 1.65
C THR A 39 -0.96 5.10 0.49
N THR A 40 0.31 4.71 0.27
CA THR A 40 1.14 5.25 -0.81
C THR A 40 0.59 4.85 -2.18
N TYR A 41 0.19 3.60 -2.32
CA TYR A 41 -0.40 3.07 -3.54
C TYR A 41 -1.69 3.77 -3.92
N ASP A 42 -2.60 3.97 -2.96
CA ASP A 42 -3.88 4.62 -3.22
C ASP A 42 -3.69 6.10 -3.55
N GLN A 43 -2.77 6.80 -2.88
CA GLN A 43 -2.42 8.18 -3.20
C GLN A 43 -1.85 8.32 -4.62
N PHE A 44 -0.93 7.43 -4.99
CA PHE A 44 -0.38 7.38 -6.35
C PHE A 44 -1.48 7.10 -7.39
N THR A 45 -2.32 6.10 -7.12
CA THR A 45 -3.43 5.70 -8.00
C THR A 45 -4.45 6.83 -8.17
N ALA A 46 -4.78 7.54 -7.09
CA ALA A 46 -5.67 8.70 -7.14
C ALA A 46 -5.09 9.83 -8.01
N LEU A 47 -3.79 10.10 -7.89
CA LEU A 47 -3.10 11.10 -8.71
C LEU A 47 -3.08 10.72 -10.20
N VAL A 48 -2.89 9.43 -10.49
CA VAL A 48 -2.97 8.91 -11.87
C VAL A 48 -4.37 9.10 -12.43
N LYS A 49 -5.42 8.72 -11.67
CA LYS A 49 -6.83 8.86 -12.08
C LYS A 49 -7.25 10.31 -12.28
N ALA A 50 -6.75 11.22 -11.44
CA ALA A 50 -7.06 12.64 -11.56
C ALA A 50 -6.51 13.26 -12.86
N GLY A 51 -5.39 12.71 -13.37
CA GLY A 51 -4.67 13.31 -14.49
C GLY A 51 -4.17 14.73 -14.14
N PRO A 52 -3.72 15.51 -15.14
CA PRO A 52 -3.24 16.87 -14.91
C PRO A 52 -4.33 17.86 -14.45
N ALA A 53 -5.62 17.52 -14.56
CA ALA A 53 -6.72 18.42 -14.22
C ALA A 53 -6.51 19.85 -14.77
N ASP A 54 -6.51 20.87 -13.90
CA ASP A 54 -6.26 22.28 -14.24
C ASP A 54 -4.76 22.68 -14.13
N THR A 55 -3.87 21.78 -13.71
CA THR A 55 -2.42 22.03 -13.68
C THR A 55 -1.78 21.68 -15.01
N ASP A 56 -0.57 22.19 -15.24
CA ASP A 56 0.17 21.78 -16.43
C ASP A 56 0.70 20.35 -16.28
N VAL A 57 0.89 19.69 -17.44
CA VAL A 57 1.30 18.29 -17.53
C VAL A 57 2.64 18.02 -16.83
N GLN A 58 3.56 19.00 -16.85
CA GLN A 58 4.85 18.83 -16.18
C GLN A 58 4.66 18.80 -14.67
N THR A 59 3.92 19.74 -14.10
CA THR A 59 3.61 19.76 -12.67
C THR A 59 2.94 18.46 -12.20
N TRP A 60 1.99 17.94 -12.97
CA TRP A 60 1.36 16.65 -12.67
C TRP A 60 2.34 15.49 -12.75
N THR A 61 3.18 15.44 -13.78
CA THR A 61 4.19 14.39 -13.97
C THR A 61 5.22 14.40 -12.85
N ASP A 62 5.68 15.58 -12.44
CA ASP A 62 6.61 15.76 -11.32
C ASP A 62 5.98 15.29 -10.00
N ALA A 63 4.71 15.63 -9.76
CA ALA A 63 3.98 15.13 -8.60
C ALA A 63 3.84 13.61 -8.63
N LYS A 64 3.57 13.02 -9.80
CA LYS A 64 3.43 11.58 -10.00
C LYS A 64 4.74 10.85 -9.71
N THR A 65 5.85 11.39 -10.21
CA THR A 65 7.19 10.87 -9.95
C THR A 65 7.59 11.03 -8.48
N ALA A 66 7.29 12.16 -7.84
CA ALA A 66 7.55 12.36 -6.42
C ALA A 66 6.75 11.39 -5.53
N GLU A 67 5.50 11.13 -5.89
CA GLU A 67 4.65 10.16 -5.19
C GLU A 67 5.19 8.73 -5.37
N MET A 68 5.58 8.36 -6.60
CA MET A 68 6.22 7.07 -6.88
C MET A 68 7.54 6.87 -6.12
N GLN A 69 8.28 7.94 -5.82
CA GLN A 69 9.50 7.83 -5.02
C GLN A 69 9.24 7.45 -3.55
N LYS A 70 8.02 7.63 -3.04
CA LYS A 70 7.67 7.23 -1.67
C LYS A 70 7.61 5.72 -1.45
N PHE A 71 7.57 4.92 -2.51
CA PHE A 71 7.68 3.46 -2.39
C PHE A 71 9.09 3.02 -1.96
N GLN A 72 10.14 3.77 -2.33
CA GLN A 72 11.54 3.39 -2.14
C GLN A 72 11.90 3.00 -0.69
N PRO A 73 11.53 3.77 0.36
CA PRO A 73 11.89 3.42 1.73
C PRO A 73 11.05 2.27 2.33
N LEU A 74 9.98 1.81 1.67
CA LEU A 74 9.03 0.88 2.31
C LEU A 74 9.62 -0.51 2.55
N ALA A 75 10.55 -0.97 1.70
CA ALA A 75 11.19 -2.26 1.92
C ALA A 75 12.02 -2.27 3.21
N ASP A 76 12.68 -1.14 3.54
CA ASP A 76 13.53 -1.01 4.72
C ASP A 76 12.74 -1.04 6.05
N THR A 77 11.41 -0.94 5.99
CA THR A 77 10.52 -0.97 7.17
C THR A 77 9.82 -2.32 7.36
N ALA A 78 10.05 -3.28 6.46
CA ALA A 78 9.49 -4.62 6.50
C ALA A 78 10.58 -5.68 6.71
N THR A 79 10.16 -6.91 6.99
CA THR A 79 11.04 -8.07 7.04
C THR A 79 10.47 -9.26 6.26
N GLY A 80 11.34 -10.17 5.82
CA GLY A 80 10.94 -11.45 5.23
C GLY A 80 10.21 -11.31 3.89
N ASP A 81 9.08 -11.99 3.73
CA ASP A 81 8.36 -12.04 2.45
C ASP A 81 7.75 -10.67 2.06
N VAL A 82 7.38 -9.84 3.04
CA VAL A 82 6.88 -8.49 2.80
C VAL A 82 8.00 -7.59 2.26
N GLU A 83 9.17 -7.61 2.91
CA GLU A 83 10.39 -6.91 2.44
C GLU A 83 10.77 -7.34 1.03
N SER A 84 10.78 -8.65 0.76
CA SER A 84 11.15 -9.20 -0.56
C SER A 84 10.17 -8.78 -1.65
N SER A 85 8.87 -8.77 -1.36
CA SER A 85 7.82 -8.36 -2.30
C SER A 85 7.88 -6.85 -2.57
N LEU A 86 8.07 -6.03 -1.52
CA LEU A 86 8.27 -4.59 -1.66
C LEU A 86 9.53 -4.28 -2.47
N SER A 87 10.64 -4.94 -2.19
CA SER A 87 11.90 -4.78 -2.94
C SER A 87 11.73 -5.12 -4.42
N THR A 88 10.94 -6.16 -4.73
CA THR A 88 10.63 -6.56 -6.12
C THR A 88 9.79 -5.50 -6.83
N LEU A 89 8.75 -4.99 -6.17
CA LEU A 89 7.94 -3.88 -6.68
C LEU A 89 8.81 -2.65 -6.96
N ILE A 90 9.60 -2.24 -5.97
CA ILE A 90 10.47 -1.06 -6.05
C ILE A 90 11.50 -1.20 -7.17
N GLY A 91 12.11 -2.38 -7.32
CA GLY A 91 13.09 -2.66 -8.38
C GLY A 91 12.49 -2.71 -9.79
N ALA A 92 11.17 -2.88 -9.91
CA ALA A 92 10.45 -2.86 -11.18
C ALA A 92 9.88 -1.48 -11.54
N LEU A 93 9.96 -0.49 -10.65
CA LEU A 93 9.48 0.86 -10.92
C LEU A 93 10.33 1.52 -12.03
N PRO A 94 9.71 2.08 -13.07
CA PRO A 94 10.43 2.83 -14.08
C PRO A 94 10.98 4.14 -13.51
N ALA A 95 11.99 4.71 -14.17
CA ALA A 95 12.50 6.03 -13.82
C ALA A 95 11.47 7.13 -14.14
N ASP A 96 10.73 6.97 -15.23
CA ASP A 96 9.65 7.85 -15.63
C ASP A 96 8.29 7.24 -15.23
N SER A 97 7.56 7.95 -14.37
CA SER A 97 6.25 7.50 -13.91
C SER A 97 5.20 7.49 -15.04
N LEU A 98 5.42 8.18 -16.16
CA LEU A 98 4.54 8.11 -17.33
C LEU A 98 4.48 6.70 -17.93
N GLU A 99 5.60 5.96 -17.92
CA GLU A 99 5.68 4.61 -18.46
C GLU A 99 4.65 3.68 -17.82
N LEU A 100 4.34 3.83 -16.53
CA LEU A 100 3.35 3.00 -15.83
C LEU A 100 1.92 3.11 -16.40
N THR A 101 1.63 4.20 -17.10
CA THR A 101 0.26 4.57 -17.54
C THR A 101 0.11 4.63 -19.06
N GLU A 102 1.17 4.30 -19.79
CA GLU A 102 1.10 4.19 -21.24
C GLU A 102 0.14 3.06 -21.65
N PRO A 103 -0.50 3.17 -22.82
CA PRO A 103 -1.30 2.08 -23.34
C PRO A 103 -0.47 0.81 -23.54
N ASP A 104 -1.03 -0.32 -23.11
CA ASP A 104 -0.38 -1.63 -23.13
C ASP A 104 0.96 -1.65 -22.39
N SER A 105 1.11 -0.80 -21.37
CA SER A 105 2.34 -0.69 -20.60
C SER A 105 2.69 -1.99 -19.88
N SER A 106 3.85 -2.55 -20.23
CA SER A 106 4.44 -3.68 -19.52
C SER A 106 4.88 -3.30 -18.11
N SER A 107 5.36 -2.07 -17.89
CA SER A 107 5.76 -1.58 -16.57
C SER A 107 4.54 -1.32 -15.68
N GLY A 108 3.45 -0.81 -16.24
CA GLY A 108 2.16 -0.69 -15.57
C GLY A 108 1.59 -2.05 -15.16
N GLN A 109 1.63 -3.05 -16.06
CA GLN A 109 1.22 -4.40 -15.71
C GLN A 109 2.10 -5.00 -14.60
N ALA A 110 3.42 -4.85 -14.70
CA ALA A 110 4.35 -5.32 -13.67
C ALA A 110 4.10 -4.63 -12.31
N PHE A 111 3.77 -3.34 -12.30
CA PHE A 111 3.40 -2.62 -11.09
C PHE A 111 2.16 -3.23 -10.42
N VAL A 112 1.10 -3.51 -11.18
CA VAL A 112 -0.12 -4.15 -10.64
C VAL A 112 0.15 -5.57 -10.15
N ASP A 113 0.89 -6.37 -10.92
CA ASP A 113 1.21 -7.75 -10.55
C ASP A 113 2.07 -7.80 -9.28
N ASN A 114 3.10 -6.96 -9.19
CA ASN A 114 3.94 -6.86 -8.00
C ASN A 114 3.18 -6.31 -6.79
N SER A 115 2.28 -5.34 -6.98
CA SER A 115 1.43 -4.85 -5.89
C SER A 115 0.49 -5.92 -5.35
N THR A 116 -0.01 -6.81 -6.22
CA THR A 116 -0.80 -7.97 -5.80
C THR A 116 0.04 -8.93 -4.95
N ALA A 117 1.29 -9.18 -5.35
CA ALA A 117 2.21 -9.99 -4.55
C ALA A 117 2.49 -9.39 -3.16
N VAL A 118 2.60 -8.05 -3.06
CA VAL A 118 2.72 -7.37 -1.76
C VAL A 118 1.47 -7.58 -0.90
N VAL A 119 0.27 -7.47 -1.47
CA VAL A 119 -0.99 -7.75 -0.75
C VAL A 119 -1.04 -9.18 -0.22
N ASP A 120 -0.62 -10.15 -1.03
CA ASP A 120 -0.57 -11.57 -0.63
C ASP A 120 0.45 -11.79 0.51
N ALA A 121 1.63 -11.17 0.42
CA ALA A 121 2.66 -11.23 1.47
C ALA A 121 2.18 -10.58 2.78
N CYS A 122 1.54 -9.41 2.69
CA CYS A 122 0.94 -8.71 3.83
C CYS A 122 -0.13 -9.58 4.49
N SER A 123 -1.00 -10.21 3.71
CA SER A 123 -2.05 -11.11 4.21
C SER A 123 -1.45 -12.34 4.90
N ALA A 124 -0.39 -12.93 4.34
CA ALA A 124 0.33 -14.04 4.94
C ALA A 124 1.04 -13.66 6.26
N ALA A 125 1.51 -12.41 6.36
CA ALA A 125 2.06 -11.82 7.58
C ALA A 125 0.99 -11.37 8.60
N GLY A 126 -0.31 -11.56 8.29
CA GLY A 126 -1.42 -11.26 9.18
C GLY A 126 -2.00 -9.84 9.06
N THR A 127 -1.60 -9.07 8.04
CA THR A 127 -2.11 -7.72 7.76
C THR A 127 -2.80 -7.70 6.40
N ALA A 128 -4.13 -7.80 6.39
CA ALA A 128 -4.90 -7.68 5.15
C ALA A 128 -5.04 -6.20 4.75
N ILE A 129 -4.67 -5.90 3.50
CA ILE A 129 -4.80 -4.57 2.87
C ILE A 129 -5.62 -4.68 1.59
N THR A 130 -6.22 -3.58 1.13
CA THR A 130 -6.97 -3.52 -0.13
C THR A 130 -6.50 -2.35 -0.96
N LEU A 131 -6.11 -2.59 -2.20
CA LEU A 131 -5.61 -1.55 -3.09
C LEU A 131 -6.72 -1.04 -4.01
N ASP A 132 -6.70 0.27 -4.29
CA ASP A 132 -7.52 0.85 -5.35
C ASP A 132 -7.19 0.27 -6.73
N GLU A 133 -8.16 0.22 -7.64
CA GLU A 133 -7.87 -0.26 -9.01
C GLU A 133 -6.94 0.72 -9.74
N PHE A 134 -5.75 0.26 -10.15
CA PHE A 134 -4.85 1.06 -10.99
C PHE A 134 -5.36 1.15 -12.42
N PRO A 135 -5.45 2.35 -13.03
CA PRO A 135 -6.09 2.55 -14.33
C PRO A 135 -5.16 2.16 -15.50
N LEU A 136 -4.95 0.86 -15.71
CA LEU A 136 -4.26 0.35 -16.89
C LEU A 136 -5.10 0.57 -18.15
N VAL A 137 -4.49 1.11 -19.20
CA VAL A 137 -5.10 1.23 -20.53
C VAL A 137 -4.59 0.08 -21.40
N LYS A 138 -5.49 -0.77 -21.89
CA LYS A 138 -5.16 -1.87 -22.82
C LYS A 138 -5.93 -1.73 -24.13
N PHE A 139 -5.27 -1.91 -25.27
CA PHE A 139 -5.91 -1.96 -26.57
C PHE A 139 -5.95 -3.40 -27.08
N ASN A 140 -7.11 -4.04 -26.95
CA ASN A 140 -7.38 -5.40 -27.42
C ASN A 140 -7.55 -5.49 -28.94
#